data_AF-A0A522SMZ9-F1
#
_entry.id   AF-A0A522SMZ9-F1
#
_cell.length_a   1.000
_cell.length_b   1.000
_cell.length_c   1.000
_cell.angle_alpha   90.00
_cell.angle_beta   90.00
_cell.angle_gamma   90.00
#
_symmetry.space_group_name_H-M   'P 1'
#
loop_
_entity.id
_entity.type
_entity.pdbx_description
1 polymer ?
#
loop_
_entity_poly.entity_id
_entity_poly.type
_entity_poly.pdbx_seq_one_letter_code
_entity_poly.pdbx_strand_id
1 'polypeptide(L)'
;MKILVYGNSGSGKSTLAMLLAKRHALAHLDLDTIVWEPGQIAVLRAAEAIAASLHEFLDSHVAWVIEGCYGELVEAAAPHCSELVFLNPGRDACLANNTRRPWEPHKYASPEAQDAMLINLQPWVSGYYERDDDWSYGRHRQIFDAFGGNKTEHIQAVPLHTDSVDRS
;
A
#
# COMPACT_ATOMS: atom_id res chain seq x y z
N MET A 1 -15.09 7.32 -7.40
CA MET A 1 -14.29 7.29 -6.17
C MET A 1 -12.97 6.62 -6.51
N LYS A 2 -11.85 7.32 -6.31
CA LYS A 2 -10.50 6.85 -6.64
C LYS A 2 -9.61 7.12 -5.43
N ILE A 3 -9.22 6.09 -4.70
CA ILE A 3 -8.54 6.22 -3.41
C ILE A 3 -7.12 5.69 -3.54
N LEU A 4 -6.14 6.46 -3.11
CA LEU A 4 -4.75 6.03 -3.06
C LEU A 4 -4.32 5.88 -1.61
N VAL A 5 -4.00 4.64 -1.18
CA VAL A 5 -3.62 4.31 0.20
C VAL A 5 -2.14 3.95 0.27
N TYR A 6 -1.34 4.70 1.00
CA TYR A 6 0.11 4.48 1.04
C TYR A 6 0.71 4.67 2.43
N GLY A 7 1.99 4.32 2.58
CA GLY A 7 2.73 4.32 3.85
C GLY A 7 3.62 3.10 4.06
N ASN A 8 4.31 3.04 5.21
CA ASN A 8 5.30 2.01 5.51
C ASN A 8 4.74 0.57 5.41
N SER A 9 5.60 -0.41 5.16
CA SER A 9 5.22 -1.81 5.32
C SER A 9 4.82 -2.07 6.78
N GLY A 10 3.63 -2.63 6.98
CA GLY A 10 3.05 -2.90 8.30
C GLY A 10 2.05 -1.83 8.75
N SER A 11 1.84 -0.77 7.99
CA SER A 11 0.92 0.31 8.37
C SER A 11 -0.58 -0.04 8.23
N GLY A 12 -0.91 -1.17 7.61
CA GLY A 12 -2.30 -1.64 7.42
C GLY A 12 -2.94 -1.29 6.06
N LYS A 13 -2.15 -0.86 5.07
CA LYS A 13 -2.63 -0.43 3.74
C LYS A 13 -3.50 -1.45 3.06
N SER A 14 -2.98 -2.66 2.83
CA SER A 14 -3.70 -3.72 2.12
C SER A 14 -5.00 -4.07 2.83
N THR A 15 -5.02 -4.06 4.17
CA THR A 15 -6.25 -4.25 4.96
C THR A 15 -7.29 -3.16 4.69
N LEU A 16 -6.89 -1.89 4.77
CA LEU A 16 -7.79 -0.76 4.49
C LEU A 16 -8.25 -0.77 3.02
N ALA A 17 -7.34 -0.99 2.08
CA ALA A 17 -7.63 -1.03 0.66
C ALA A 17 -8.62 -2.14 0.30
N MET A 18 -8.43 -3.37 0.81
CA MET A 18 -9.38 -4.46 0.62
C MET A 18 -10.75 -4.16 1.21
N LEU A 19 -10.82 -3.50 2.37
CA LEU A 19 -12.08 -3.10 2.98
C LEU A 19 -12.81 -2.04 2.16
N LEU A 20 -12.09 -1.03 1.68
CA LEU A 20 -12.62 0.01 0.79
C LEU A 20 -13.10 -0.60 -0.53
N ALA A 21 -12.30 -1.49 -1.13
CA ALA A 21 -12.65 -2.22 -2.34
C ALA A 21 -13.96 -2.99 -2.17
N LYS A 22 -14.08 -3.75 -1.08
CA LYS A 22 -15.29 -4.52 -0.78
C LYS A 22 -16.50 -3.62 -0.48
N ARG A 23 -16.32 -2.58 0.34
CA ARG A 23 -17.40 -1.69 0.79
C ARG A 23 -17.98 -0.87 -0.36
N HIS A 24 -17.13 -0.43 -1.28
CA HIS A 24 -17.50 0.49 -2.36
C HIS A 24 -17.45 -0.14 -3.76
N ALA A 25 -17.24 -1.45 -3.85
CA ALA A 25 -17.09 -2.20 -5.11
C ALA A 25 -16.03 -1.57 -6.04
N LEU A 26 -14.87 -1.23 -5.49
CA LEU A 26 -13.76 -0.63 -6.24
C LEU A 26 -12.85 -1.72 -6.80
N ALA A 27 -12.30 -1.48 -7.99
CA ALA A 27 -11.14 -2.24 -8.46
C ALA A 27 -9.96 -2.02 -7.50
N HIS A 28 -9.20 -3.07 -7.22
CA HIS A 28 -8.07 -3.02 -6.30
C HIS A 28 -6.77 -3.30 -7.04
N LEU A 29 -5.76 -2.47 -6.80
CA LEU A 29 -4.38 -2.70 -7.25
C LEU A 29 -3.43 -2.62 -6.06
N ASP A 30 -2.81 -3.75 -5.72
CA ASP A 30 -1.59 -3.79 -4.90
C ASP A 30 -0.39 -3.52 -5.82
N LEU A 31 0.36 -2.45 -5.55
CA LEU A 31 1.51 -2.07 -6.37
C LEU A 31 2.61 -3.15 -6.41
N ASP A 32 2.70 -4.03 -5.41
CA ASP A 32 3.62 -5.19 -5.48
C ASP A 32 3.33 -6.05 -6.73
N THR A 33 2.06 -6.20 -7.13
CA THR A 33 1.66 -7.06 -8.25
C THR A 33 2.13 -6.56 -9.61
N ILE A 34 2.48 -5.27 -9.72
CA ILE A 34 3.01 -4.69 -10.96
C ILE A 34 4.50 -4.44 -10.91
N VAL A 35 5.12 -4.37 -9.72
CA VAL A 35 6.55 -4.13 -9.54
C VAL A 35 7.37 -5.41 -9.71
N TRP A 36 6.86 -6.55 -9.26
CA TRP A 36 7.61 -7.82 -9.25
C TRP A 36 7.21 -8.73 -10.41
N GLU A 37 8.17 -9.50 -10.92
CA GLU A 37 7.91 -10.53 -11.93
C GLU A 37 7.00 -11.64 -11.34
N PRO A 38 5.89 -11.99 -12.02
CA PRO A 38 4.97 -13.02 -11.52
C PRO A 38 5.67 -14.36 -11.30
N GLY A 39 5.49 -14.93 -10.11
CA GLY A 39 6.08 -16.22 -9.75
C GLY A 39 7.58 -16.19 -9.45
N GLN A 40 8.22 -15.01 -9.43
CA GLN A 40 9.61 -14.84 -9.04
C GLN A 40 9.72 -13.94 -7.79
N ILE A 41 10.57 -14.34 -6.85
CA ILE A 41 10.75 -13.59 -5.61
C ILE A 41 11.77 -12.49 -5.84
N ALA A 42 11.39 -11.24 -5.56
CA ALA A 42 12.26 -10.07 -5.57
C ALA A 42 12.96 -9.78 -6.91
N VAL A 43 12.35 -10.17 -8.04
CA VAL A 43 12.81 -9.81 -9.38
C VAL A 43 11.98 -8.63 -9.88
N LEU A 44 12.60 -7.46 -10.03
CA LEU A 44 11.94 -6.26 -10.50
C LEU A 44 11.59 -6.38 -12.00
N ARG A 45 10.37 -5.98 -12.34
CA ARG A 45 9.97 -5.73 -13.73
C ARG A 45 10.69 -4.50 -14.27
N ALA A 46 10.82 -4.43 -15.60
CA ALA A 46 11.32 -3.22 -16.26
C ALA A 46 10.43 -2.01 -15.95
N ALA A 47 11.03 -0.84 -15.75
CA ALA A 47 10.32 0.38 -15.35
C ALA A 47 9.19 0.74 -16.33
N GLU A 48 9.42 0.57 -17.63
CA GLU A 48 8.42 0.80 -18.67
C GLU A 48 7.23 -0.15 -18.55
N ALA A 49 7.48 -1.40 -18.16
CA ALA A 49 6.43 -2.40 -17.96
C ALA A 49 5.61 -2.11 -16.70
N ILE A 50 6.24 -1.62 -15.63
CA ILE A 50 5.56 -1.18 -14.41
C ILE A 50 4.66 0.01 -14.72
N ALA A 51 5.20 1.04 -15.39
CA ALA A 51 4.47 2.23 -15.78
C ALA A 51 3.28 1.90 -16.72
N ALA A 52 3.49 1.02 -17.70
CA ALA A 52 2.42 0.54 -18.58
C ALA A 52 1.29 -0.14 -17.80
N SER A 53 1.62 -1.04 -16.85
CA SER A 53 0.61 -1.71 -16.02
C SER A 53 -0.16 -0.72 -15.13
N LEU A 54 0.50 0.31 -14.59
CA LEU A 54 -0.20 1.35 -13.82
C LEU A 54 -1.17 2.15 -14.70
N HIS A 55 -0.73 2.61 -15.88
CA HIS A 55 -1.59 3.34 -16.81
C HIS A 55 -2.78 2.50 -17.28
N GLU A 56 -2.54 1.23 -17.66
CA GLU A 56 -3.60 0.31 -18.07
C GLU A 56 -4.67 0.16 -16.97
N PHE A 57 -4.24 0.02 -15.71
CA PHE A 57 -5.18 -0.06 -14.59
C PHE A 57 -5.97 1.24 -14.39
N LEU A 58 -5.30 2.40 -14.46
CA LEU A 58 -5.93 3.71 -14.28
C LEU A 58 -6.97 4.02 -15.37
N ASP A 59 -6.69 3.63 -16.62
CA ASP A 59 -7.55 3.86 -17.78
C ASP A 59 -8.73 2.87 -17.83
N SER A 60 -8.51 1.63 -17.39
CA SER A 60 -9.53 0.58 -17.42
C SER A 60 -10.58 0.70 -16.31
N HIS A 61 -10.32 1.49 -15.27
CA HIS A 61 -11.19 1.55 -14.08
C HIS A 61 -11.64 2.98 -13.75
N VAL A 62 -12.96 3.21 -13.83
CA VAL A 62 -13.57 4.49 -13.44
C VAL A 62 -13.57 4.75 -11.94
N ALA A 63 -13.48 3.69 -11.13
CA ALA A 63 -13.42 3.72 -9.67
C ALA A 63 -12.49 2.64 -9.14
N TRP A 64 -11.56 3.01 -8.26
CA TRP A 64 -10.49 2.13 -7.81
C TRP A 64 -9.95 2.50 -6.43
N VAL A 65 -9.25 1.54 -5.84
CA VAL A 65 -8.31 1.75 -4.74
C VAL A 65 -6.95 1.16 -5.12
N ILE A 66 -5.91 1.99 -5.08
CA ILE A 66 -4.53 1.59 -5.29
C ILE A 66 -3.83 1.65 -3.94
N GLU A 67 -2.98 0.68 -3.65
CA GLU A 67 -2.20 0.67 -2.42
C GLU A 67 -0.74 0.25 -2.61
N GLY A 68 0.15 0.82 -1.80
CA GLY A 68 1.54 0.40 -1.75
C GLY A 68 2.48 1.39 -1.05
N CYS A 69 3.78 1.20 -1.22
CA CYS A 69 4.81 2.02 -0.56
C CYS A 69 5.85 2.61 -1.52
N TYR A 70 5.66 2.46 -2.83
CA TYR A 70 6.56 2.94 -3.87
C TYR A 70 6.30 4.41 -4.17
N GLY A 71 7.13 5.31 -3.65
CA GLY A 71 6.96 6.76 -3.76
C GLY A 71 6.70 7.25 -5.18
N GLU A 72 7.51 6.82 -6.15
CA GLU A 72 7.32 7.19 -7.57
C GLU A 72 5.96 6.75 -8.13
N LEU A 73 5.50 5.53 -7.82
CA LEU A 73 4.22 5.02 -8.31
C LEU A 73 3.03 5.69 -7.60
N VAL A 74 3.17 5.99 -6.30
CA VAL A 74 2.19 6.77 -5.54
C VAL A 74 2.10 8.17 -6.13
N GLU A 75 3.22 8.82 -6.40
CA GLU A 75 3.25 10.15 -7.01
C GLU A 75 2.65 10.14 -8.43
N ALA A 76 2.95 9.13 -9.25
CA ALA A 76 2.37 8.97 -10.58
C ALA A 76 0.84 8.73 -10.54
N ALA A 77 0.33 7.99 -9.56
CA ALA A 77 -1.11 7.73 -9.41
C ALA A 77 -1.88 8.89 -8.75
N ALA A 78 -1.20 9.73 -7.96
CA ALA A 78 -1.84 10.77 -7.15
C ALA A 78 -2.71 11.77 -7.96
N PRO A 79 -2.28 12.30 -9.13
CA PRO A 79 -3.09 13.20 -9.94
C PRO A 79 -4.44 12.62 -10.38
N HIS A 80 -4.58 11.28 -10.37
CA HIS A 80 -5.79 10.58 -10.79
C HIS A 80 -6.72 10.24 -9.62
N CYS A 81 -6.28 10.38 -8.37
CA CYS A 81 -7.07 10.05 -7.20
C CYS A 81 -7.99 11.20 -6.77
N SER A 82 -9.14 10.87 -6.17
CA SER A 82 -10.02 11.82 -5.50
C SER A 82 -9.72 11.95 -4.00
N GLU A 83 -9.02 10.96 -3.43
CA GLU A 83 -8.66 10.92 -2.01
C GLU A 83 -7.30 10.25 -1.83
N LEU A 84 -6.39 10.94 -1.12
CA LEU A 84 -5.07 10.44 -0.76
C LEU A 84 -5.04 10.08 0.73
N VAL A 85 -4.72 8.83 1.06
CA VAL A 85 -4.72 8.31 2.42
C VAL A 85 -3.31 7.84 2.79
N PHE A 86 -2.69 8.54 3.74
CA PHE A 86 -1.38 8.17 4.28
C PHE A 86 -1.53 7.46 5.62
N LEU A 87 -1.13 6.19 5.69
CA LEU A 87 -1.08 5.42 6.94
C LEU A 87 0.30 5.50 7.59
N ASN A 88 0.38 6.20 8.71
CA ASN A 88 1.61 6.46 9.45
C ASN A 88 1.45 6.16 10.95
N PRO A 89 1.13 4.92 11.36
CA PRO A 89 0.85 4.58 12.76
C PRO A 89 2.10 4.52 13.66
N GLY A 90 3.27 4.88 13.13
CA GLY A 90 4.55 4.77 13.83
C GLY A 90 5.30 3.47 13.56
N ARG A 91 6.62 3.50 13.82
CA ARG A 91 7.56 2.38 13.63
C ARG A 91 7.11 1.12 14.37
N ASP A 92 6.83 1.25 15.66
CA ASP A 92 6.60 0.10 16.52
C ASP A 92 5.29 -0.62 16.16
N ALA A 93 4.26 0.14 15.75
CA ALA A 93 3.03 -0.41 15.21
C ALA A 93 3.28 -1.20 13.91
N CYS A 94 4.07 -0.64 12.99
CA CYS A 94 4.41 -1.33 11.73
C CYS A 94 5.18 -2.64 11.97
N LEU A 95 6.17 -2.62 12.86
CA LEU A 95 6.95 -3.80 13.25
C LEU A 95 6.07 -4.88 13.90
N ALA A 96 5.19 -4.49 14.83
CA ALA A 96 4.27 -5.41 15.50
C ALA A 96 3.18 -5.95 14.55
N ASN A 97 2.79 -5.20 13.53
CA ASN A 97 1.85 -5.66 12.53
C ASN A 97 2.48 -6.70 11.60
N ASN A 98 3.74 -6.50 11.18
CA ASN A 98 4.44 -7.46 10.32
C ASN A 98 4.55 -8.85 10.94
N THR A 99 4.82 -8.95 12.24
CA THR A 99 4.89 -10.25 12.94
C THR A 99 3.53 -10.93 13.09
N ARG A 100 2.43 -10.23 12.81
CA ARG A 100 1.05 -10.72 12.93
C ARG A 100 0.34 -10.81 11.57
N ARG A 101 1.06 -10.58 10.47
CA ARG A 101 0.47 -10.62 9.13
C ARG A 101 -0.07 -12.01 8.82
N PRO A 102 -1.30 -12.11 8.29
CA PRO A 102 -1.76 -13.34 7.66
C PRO A 102 -0.82 -13.73 6.51
N TRP A 103 -0.81 -15.02 6.16
CA TRP A 103 -0.12 -15.49 4.97
C TRP A 103 -0.70 -14.82 3.72
N GLU A 104 0.18 -14.30 2.86
CA GLU A 104 -0.12 -13.63 1.60
C GLU A 104 0.16 -14.62 0.45
N PRO A 105 -0.78 -15.51 0.07
CA PRO A 105 -0.54 -16.59 -0.90
C PRO A 105 -0.22 -16.11 -2.32
N HIS A 106 -0.53 -14.85 -2.62
CA HIS A 106 -0.18 -14.21 -3.89
C HIS A 106 1.27 -13.70 -3.92
N LYS A 107 1.94 -13.61 -2.76
CA LYS A 107 3.36 -13.20 -2.61
C LYS A 107 4.28 -14.38 -2.30
N TYR A 108 3.80 -15.33 -1.49
CA TYR A 108 4.61 -16.42 -0.96
C TYR A 108 3.95 -17.79 -1.15
N ALA A 109 4.76 -18.78 -1.52
CA ALA A 109 4.29 -20.16 -1.73
C ALA A 109 3.79 -20.85 -0.45
N SER A 110 4.26 -20.43 0.73
CA SER A 110 3.81 -20.95 2.03
C SER A 110 3.98 -19.92 3.15
N PRO A 111 3.32 -20.11 4.32
CA PRO A 111 3.55 -19.28 5.50
C PRO A 111 5.01 -19.27 5.95
N GLU A 112 5.72 -20.40 5.88
CA GLU A 112 7.12 -20.52 6.26
C GLU A 112 8.04 -19.70 5.33
N ALA A 113 7.73 -19.69 4.03
CA ALA A 113 8.46 -18.88 3.06
C ALA A 113 8.28 -17.37 3.33
N GLN A 114 7.09 -16.96 3.78
CA GLN A 114 6.82 -15.58 4.22
C GLN A 114 7.58 -15.26 5.51
N ASP A 115 7.51 -16.13 6.51
CA ASP A 115 8.18 -15.94 7.80
C ASP A 115 9.70 -15.84 7.65
N ALA A 116 10.29 -16.61 6.71
CA ALA A 116 11.71 -16.51 6.38
C ALA A 116 12.13 -15.12 5.89
N MET A 117 11.21 -14.32 5.33
CA MET A 117 11.50 -12.95 4.90
C MET A 117 11.47 -11.94 6.06
N LEU A 118 10.84 -12.27 7.20
CA LEU A 118 10.69 -11.34 8.32
C LEU A 118 12.04 -10.82 8.84
N ILE A 119 13.08 -11.66 8.86
CA ILE A 119 14.41 -11.28 9.33
C ILE A 119 15.01 -10.12 8.52
N ASN A 120 14.72 -10.07 7.21
CA ASN A 120 15.17 -9.00 6.32
C ASN A 120 14.18 -7.83 6.27
N LEU A 121 12.87 -8.14 6.38
CA LEU A 121 11.80 -7.15 6.32
C LEU A 121 11.80 -6.23 7.55
N GLN A 122 12.06 -6.74 8.75
CA GLN A 122 11.96 -5.93 9.97
C GLN A 122 12.98 -4.78 10.03
N PRO A 123 14.28 -4.97 9.71
CA PRO A 123 15.22 -3.84 9.59
C PRO A 123 14.78 -2.83 8.54
N TRP A 124 14.28 -3.29 7.39
CA TRP A 124 13.76 -2.41 6.34
C TRP A 124 12.51 -1.65 6.78
N VAL A 125 11.62 -2.23 7.59
CA VAL A 125 10.47 -1.49 8.14
C VAL A 125 10.92 -0.48 9.18
N SER A 126 11.89 -0.85 10.02
CA SER A 126 12.42 0.02 11.07
C SER A 126 13.11 1.26 10.50
N GLY A 127 13.90 1.11 9.43
CA GLY A 127 14.64 2.22 8.81
C GLY A 127 13.78 3.20 8.02
N TYR A 128 12.45 3.02 7.95
CA TYR A 128 11.55 3.86 7.15
C TYR A 128 11.71 5.36 7.40
N TYR A 129 11.93 5.76 8.66
CA TYR A 129 12.06 7.17 9.06
C TYR A 129 13.46 7.75 8.84
N GLU A 130 14.44 6.91 8.49
CA GLU A 130 15.87 7.27 8.41
C GLU A 130 16.41 7.15 6.98
N ARG A 131 15.84 6.27 6.16
CA ARG A 131 16.22 6.15 4.74
C ARG A 131 15.84 7.40 3.95
N ASP A 132 16.55 7.60 2.85
CA ASP A 132 16.29 8.62 1.85
C ASP A 132 16.15 7.95 0.46
N ASP A 133 15.06 7.19 0.33
CA ASP A 133 14.70 6.45 -0.87
C ASP A 133 13.20 6.58 -1.16
N ASP A 134 12.71 6.00 -2.25
CA ASP A 134 11.30 6.11 -2.63
C ASP A 134 10.33 5.39 -1.68
N TRP A 135 10.84 4.56 -0.77
CA TRP A 135 10.04 3.87 0.23
C TRP A 135 10.06 4.56 1.58
N SER A 136 10.80 5.66 1.72
CA SER A 136 11.04 6.33 2.98
C SER A 136 9.89 7.24 3.43
N TYR A 137 9.90 7.55 4.72
CA TYR A 137 9.02 8.56 5.31
C TYR A 137 9.20 9.92 4.64
N GLY A 138 10.45 10.31 4.38
CA GLY A 138 10.77 11.59 3.74
C GLY A 138 10.03 11.74 2.41
N ARG A 139 10.15 10.73 1.54
CA ARG A 139 9.45 10.69 0.26
C ARG A 139 7.92 10.70 0.43
N HIS A 140 7.40 9.84 1.30
CA HIS A 140 5.96 9.72 1.53
C HIS A 140 5.34 11.01 2.08
N ARG A 141 6.06 11.70 2.96
CA ARG A 141 5.68 13.01 3.51
C ARG A 141 5.64 14.07 2.43
N GLN A 142 6.67 14.15 1.57
CA GLN A 142 6.70 15.11 0.46
C GLN A 142 5.49 14.97 -0.45
N ILE A 143 5.15 13.73 -0.82
CA ILE A 143 3.94 13.43 -1.62
C ILE A 143 2.68 13.90 -0.89
N PHE A 144 2.56 13.59 0.41
CA PHE A 144 1.42 14.01 1.22
C PHE A 144 1.27 15.53 1.21
N ASP A 145 2.35 16.24 1.51
CA ASP A 145 2.35 17.69 1.70
C ASP A 145 2.07 18.41 0.37
N ALA A 146 2.63 17.92 -0.73
CA ALA A 146 2.43 18.46 -2.08
C ALA A 146 1.02 18.21 -2.65
N PHE A 147 0.30 17.19 -2.17
CA PHE A 147 -1.04 16.90 -2.69
C PHE A 147 -2.05 17.98 -2.30
N GLY A 148 -2.65 18.63 -3.30
CA GLY A 148 -3.61 19.72 -3.12
C GLY A 148 -5.07 19.30 -3.02
N GLY A 149 -5.39 18.02 -3.22
CA GLY A 149 -6.74 17.48 -3.12
C GLY A 149 -7.12 17.02 -1.70
N ASN A 150 -8.20 16.25 -1.59
CA ASN A 150 -8.62 15.66 -0.31
C ASN A 150 -7.58 14.65 0.17
N LYS A 151 -6.99 14.91 1.34
CA LYS A 151 -6.00 14.03 1.95
C LYS A 151 -6.21 13.82 3.44
N THR A 152 -5.91 12.61 3.89
CA THR A 152 -6.01 12.21 5.30
C THR A 152 -4.75 11.45 5.71
N GLU A 153 -4.17 11.82 6.85
CA GLU A 153 -3.11 11.04 7.49
C GLU A 153 -3.65 10.36 8.74
N HIS A 154 -3.41 9.06 8.86
CA HIS A 154 -3.74 8.28 10.05
C HIS A 154 -2.47 7.97 10.86
N ILE A 155 -2.32 8.65 11.99
CA ILE A 155 -1.20 8.46 12.94
C ILE A 155 -1.43 7.34 13.96
N GLN A 156 -2.60 6.70 13.90
CA GLN A 156 -2.98 5.56 14.71
C GLN A 156 -3.55 4.48 13.78
N ALA A 157 -3.60 3.24 14.25
CA ALA A 157 -4.28 2.18 13.52
C ALA A 157 -5.72 2.62 13.22
N VAL A 158 -6.12 2.55 11.95
CA VAL A 158 -7.48 2.90 11.54
C VAL A 158 -8.44 1.91 12.21
N PRO A 159 -9.39 2.38 13.05
CA PRO A 159 -10.41 1.51 13.60
C PRO A 159 -11.24 0.96 12.44
N LEU A 160 -11.15 -0.34 12.22
CA LEU A 160 -11.97 -1.02 11.24
C LEU A 160 -13.35 -1.20 11.86
N HIS A 161 -14.14 -0.13 11.92
CA HIS A 161 -15.54 -0.25 12.30
C HIS A 161 -16.24 -1.06 11.21
N THR A 162 -16.56 -2.31 11.55
CA THR A 162 -17.60 -3.06 10.86
C THR A 162 -18.90 -2.34 11.20
N ASP A 163 -19.33 -1.41 10.36
CA ASP A 163 -20.71 -0.95 10.43
C ASP A 163 -21.59 -2.19 10.21
N SER A 164 -22.14 -2.71 11.32
CA SER A 164 -23.26 -3.62 11.30
C SER A 164 -24.34 -2.93 10.48
N VAL A 165 -24.66 -3.54 9.33
CA VAL A 165 -25.88 -3.23 8.61
C VAL A 165 -27.04 -3.71 9.49
N ASP A 166 -27.40 -2.90 10.48
CA ASP A 166 -28.72 -2.96 11.08
C ASP A 166 -29.60 -2.02 10.26
N ARG A 167 -30.24 -2.60 9.23
CA ARG A 167 -31.38 -1.98 8.58
C ARG A 167 -32.61 -2.61 9.22
N SER A 168 -33.13 -1.92 10.23
CA SER A 168 -34.53 -1.98 10.65
C SER A 168 -35.44 -1.45 9.54
#